data_AF-A2YW47-F1
#
_entry.id   AF-A2YW47-F1
#
_cell.length_a   1.000
_cell.length_b   1.000
_cell.length_c   1.000
_cell.angle_alpha   90.00
_cell.angle_beta   90.00
_cell.angle_gamma   90.00
#
_symmetry.space_group_name_H-M   'P 1'
#
loop_
_entity.id
_entity.type
_entity.pdbx_description
1 polymer ?
#
loop_
_entity_poly.entity_id
_entity_poly.type
_entity_poly.pdbx_seq_one_letter_code
_entity_poly.pdbx_strand_id
1 'polypeptide(L)'
;MQSPIDLSHERLMRNLGYLDYSYLPAEASMVNRGHDIEVKFMGNAGRVVINGKAYKLKQLHWHTPSEHTVNGRRYDMELHLVHDDGNSNTAVIGNLYQIGNPDPFLLMLEPFIRRIADTKDKSEPIGVVDPQLAKSPDAVYYRYMGSLTTPPCTEGVIWTVFKRVGLTFHKFISR
;
A
#
# COMPACT_ATOMS: atom_id res chain seq x y z
N MET A 1 18.08 -6.37 -5.39
CA MET A 1 17.20 -7.48 -4.98
C MET A 1 15.79 -7.16 -5.44
N GLN A 2 15.20 -8.01 -6.26
CA GLN A 2 13.85 -7.81 -6.78
C GLN A 2 12.77 -8.18 -5.75
N SER A 3 11.64 -7.48 -5.84
CA SER A 3 10.39 -7.72 -5.12
C SER A 3 9.29 -8.16 -6.10
N PRO A 4 8.25 -8.88 -5.66
CA PRO A 4 7.99 -9.35 -4.30
C PRO A 4 8.86 -10.56 -3.92
N ILE A 5 8.77 -10.97 -2.65
CA ILE A 5 9.45 -12.14 -2.10
C ILE A 5 8.50 -12.97 -1.23
N ASP A 6 8.92 -14.19 -0.90
CA ASP A 6 8.33 -14.90 0.25
C ASP A 6 8.86 -14.34 1.58
N LEU A 7 7.94 -14.03 2.47
CA LEU A 7 8.19 -13.49 3.81
C LEU A 7 8.20 -14.65 4.80
N SER A 8 9.41 -15.15 5.08
CA SER A 8 9.66 -16.15 6.10
C SER A 8 9.90 -15.50 7.47
N HIS A 9 9.79 -16.30 8.53
CA HIS A 9 10.02 -15.86 9.91
C HIS A 9 11.41 -15.25 10.15
N GLU A 10 12.42 -15.59 9.35
CA GLU A 10 13.78 -15.02 9.47
C GLU A 10 13.84 -13.52 9.12
N ARG A 11 12.93 -13.05 8.26
CA ARG A 11 12.83 -11.63 7.87
C ARG A 11 11.92 -10.83 8.81
N LEU A 12 11.32 -11.49 9.80
CA LEU A 12 10.37 -10.88 10.71
C LEU A 12 11.12 -10.00 11.70
N MET A 13 10.85 -8.71 11.67
CA MET A 13 11.37 -7.80 12.69
C MET A 13 10.45 -7.80 13.90
N ARG A 14 11.07 -7.93 15.08
CA ARG A 14 10.40 -7.83 16.38
C ARG A 14 11.00 -6.68 17.15
N ASN A 15 10.23 -6.11 18.07
CA ASN A 15 10.70 -5.08 19.00
C ASN A 15 11.16 -3.75 18.36
N LEU A 16 10.82 -3.50 17.08
CA LEU A 16 11.01 -2.17 16.47
C LEU A 16 9.92 -1.16 16.85
N GLY A 17 8.87 -1.61 17.55
CA GLY A 17 7.72 -0.79 17.90
C GLY A 17 6.84 -0.45 16.71
N TYR A 18 5.94 0.50 16.91
CA TYR A 18 5.06 1.01 15.86
C TYR A 18 5.84 1.85 14.86
N LEU A 19 5.44 1.79 13.59
CA LEU A 19 5.92 2.74 12.60
C LEU A 19 5.44 4.16 12.96
N ASP A 20 6.35 5.13 12.84
CA ASP A 20 6.07 6.54 13.10
C ASP A 20 5.38 7.16 11.89
N TYR A 21 4.05 7.14 11.92
CA TYR A 21 3.19 7.77 10.94
C TYR A 21 2.81 9.18 11.36
N SER A 22 2.93 10.12 10.43
CA SER A 22 2.38 11.47 10.54
C SER A 22 1.60 11.78 9.27
N TYR A 23 0.50 11.04 9.05
CA TYR A 23 -0.40 11.22 7.91
C TYR A 23 -1.37 12.38 8.12
N LEU A 24 -1.74 13.03 7.01
CA LEU A 24 -2.64 14.17 6.97
C LEU A 24 -3.70 13.92 5.89
N PRO A 25 -4.98 14.27 6.13
CA PRO A 25 -5.96 14.30 5.06
C PRO A 25 -5.51 15.21 3.92
N ALA A 26 -5.67 14.75 2.69
CA ALA A 26 -5.24 15.50 1.51
C ALA A 26 -6.16 15.21 0.31
N GLU A 27 -6.27 16.21 -0.58
CA GLU A 27 -6.92 16.03 -1.88
C GLU A 27 -6.26 14.90 -2.66
N ALA A 28 -7.08 14.02 -3.22
CA ALA A 28 -6.63 12.86 -3.98
C ALA A 28 -7.42 12.68 -5.27
N SER A 29 -6.81 11.95 -6.20
CA SER A 29 -7.48 11.44 -7.39
C SER A 29 -7.27 9.94 -7.50
N MET A 30 -8.23 9.26 -8.09
CA MET A 30 -8.16 7.84 -8.39
C MET A 30 -7.90 7.63 -9.88
N VAL A 31 -7.03 6.70 -10.21
CA VAL A 31 -6.67 6.36 -11.58
C VAL A 31 -6.69 4.85 -11.74
N ASN A 32 -7.37 4.35 -12.77
CA ASN A 32 -7.23 2.97 -13.21
C ASN A 32 -6.08 2.93 -14.22
N ARG A 33 -4.93 2.36 -13.83
CA ARG A 33 -3.73 2.29 -14.68
C ARG A 33 -3.71 1.06 -15.59
N GLY A 34 -4.83 0.34 -15.66
CA GLY A 34 -5.02 -0.90 -16.41
C GLY A 34 -4.38 -2.14 -15.80
N HIS A 35 -3.48 -1.99 -14.83
CA HIS A 35 -2.86 -3.09 -14.08
C HIS A 35 -3.14 -3.02 -12.57
N ASP A 36 -3.52 -1.85 -12.07
CA ASP A 36 -4.02 -1.62 -10.71
C ASP A 36 -4.91 -0.36 -10.65
N ILE A 37 -5.46 -0.13 -9.46
CA ILE A 37 -6.14 1.11 -9.10
C ILE A 37 -5.23 1.89 -8.17
N GLU A 38 -4.91 3.11 -8.55
CA GLU A 38 -4.07 4.04 -7.79
C GLU A 38 -4.94 5.14 -7.16
N VAL A 39 -4.71 5.44 -5.89
CA VAL A 39 -5.10 6.70 -5.24
C VAL A 39 -3.86 7.57 -5.13
N LYS A 40 -3.82 8.66 -5.90
CA LYS A 40 -2.72 9.61 -5.95
C LYS A 40 -3.05 10.85 -5.14
N PHE A 41 -2.20 11.20 -4.18
CA PHE A 41 -2.36 12.42 -3.40
C PHE A 41 -1.80 13.64 -4.14
N MET A 42 -2.59 14.70 -4.21
CA MET A 42 -2.27 15.94 -4.94
C MET A 42 -1.51 16.97 -4.09
N GLY A 43 -1.47 16.74 -2.77
CA GLY A 43 -0.82 17.62 -1.81
C GLY A 43 0.00 16.85 -0.77
N ASN A 44 0.19 17.46 0.40
CA ASN A 44 0.92 16.84 1.50
C ASN A 44 0.00 15.86 2.27
N ALA A 45 0.05 14.57 1.93
CA ALA A 45 -0.63 13.50 2.64
C ALA A 45 0.10 13.05 3.93
N GLY A 46 1.15 13.77 4.31
CA GLY A 46 1.99 13.43 5.45
C GLY A 46 3.10 12.44 5.09
N ARG A 47 3.56 11.68 6.09
CA ARG A 47 4.81 10.91 5.99
C ARG A 47 4.87 9.71 6.93
N VAL A 48 5.86 8.87 6.69
CA VAL A 48 6.39 7.88 7.64
C VAL A 48 7.86 8.20 7.95
N VAL A 49 8.30 7.94 9.17
CA VAL A 49 9.72 8.01 9.55
C VAL A 49 10.27 6.59 9.73
N ILE A 50 11.34 6.26 9.02
CA ILE A 50 12.03 4.97 9.09
C ILE A 50 13.51 5.24 9.33
N ASN A 51 14.05 4.68 10.42
CA ASN A 51 15.44 4.86 10.84
C ASN A 51 15.88 6.34 10.89
N GLY A 52 15.02 7.20 11.44
CA GLY A 52 15.27 8.65 11.56
C GLY A 52 15.11 9.46 10.27
N LYS A 53 14.76 8.82 9.16
CA LYS A 53 14.55 9.48 7.86
C LYS A 53 13.08 9.54 7.49
N ALA A 54 12.62 10.70 7.06
CA ALA A 54 11.23 10.94 6.67
C ALA A 54 10.99 10.61 5.19
N TYR A 55 9.88 9.92 4.91
CA TYR A 55 9.41 9.61 3.56
C TYR A 55 7.95 10.08 3.42
N LYS A 56 7.68 10.98 2.48
CA LYS A 56 6.36 11.57 2.20
C LYS A 56 5.49 10.58 1.44
N LEU A 57 4.24 10.41 1.87
CA LEU A 57 3.27 9.56 1.18
C LEU A 57 2.88 10.19 -0.16
N LYS A 58 2.90 9.39 -1.23
CA LYS A 58 2.58 9.83 -2.59
C LYS A 58 1.33 9.20 -3.14
N GLN A 59 1.21 7.88 -2.97
CA GLN A 59 0.10 7.13 -3.52
C GLN A 59 -0.17 5.85 -2.73
N LEU A 60 -1.37 5.32 -2.95
CA LEU A 60 -1.82 4.00 -2.54
C LEU A 60 -2.20 3.23 -3.80
N HIS A 61 -1.90 1.94 -3.88
CA HIS A 61 -2.45 1.08 -4.93
C HIS A 61 -2.64 -0.35 -4.42
N TRP A 62 -3.49 -1.10 -5.13
CA TRP A 62 -3.86 -2.46 -4.75
C TRP A 62 -3.50 -3.46 -5.84
N HIS A 63 -2.98 -4.60 -5.40
CA HIS A 63 -2.76 -5.79 -6.21
C HIS A 63 -3.73 -6.90 -5.78
N THR A 64 -4.33 -7.57 -6.76
CA THR A 64 -5.17 -8.76 -6.57
C THR A 64 -4.69 -9.88 -7.51
N PRO A 65 -4.20 -11.03 -6.98
CA PRO A 65 -3.97 -11.36 -5.57
C PRO A 65 -2.82 -10.56 -4.93
N SER A 66 -2.49 -10.81 -3.66
CA SER A 66 -1.28 -10.26 -3.03
C SER A 66 -0.04 -10.61 -3.84
N GLU A 67 0.96 -9.73 -3.87
CA GLU A 67 2.22 -9.98 -4.57
C GLU A 67 3.18 -10.76 -3.68
N HIS A 68 3.32 -10.34 -2.42
CA HIS A 68 4.06 -11.06 -1.40
C HIS A 68 3.33 -12.33 -0.96
N THR A 69 4.12 -13.31 -0.53
CA THR A 69 3.65 -14.49 0.19
C THR A 69 4.20 -14.50 1.62
N VAL A 70 3.54 -15.22 2.53
CA VAL A 70 4.03 -15.43 3.91
C VAL A 70 4.13 -16.93 4.16
N ASN A 71 5.36 -17.44 4.29
CA ASN A 71 5.65 -18.88 4.35
C ASN A 71 4.95 -19.65 3.21
N GLY A 72 5.07 -19.15 1.98
CA GLY A 72 4.48 -19.72 0.77
C GLY A 72 2.99 -19.44 0.57
N ARG A 73 2.28 -18.86 1.55
CA ARG A 73 0.86 -18.51 1.41
C ARG A 73 0.68 -17.17 0.71
N ARG A 74 -0.08 -17.16 -0.40
CA ARG A 74 -0.59 -15.94 -1.06
C ARG A 74 -1.93 -15.52 -0.45
N TYR A 75 -2.18 -14.22 -0.42
CA TYR A 75 -3.40 -13.60 0.12
C TYR A 75 -4.26 -13.01 -1.00
N ASP A 76 -5.49 -12.63 -0.68
CA ASP A 76 -6.49 -12.25 -1.68
C ASP A 76 -6.22 -10.86 -2.28
N MET A 77 -5.56 -9.99 -1.54
CA MET A 77 -5.19 -8.65 -1.99
C MET A 77 -4.01 -8.09 -1.17
N GLU A 78 -3.28 -7.14 -1.76
CA GLU A 78 -2.24 -6.39 -1.08
C GLU A 78 -2.34 -4.90 -1.41
N LEU A 79 -2.33 -4.06 -0.38
CA LEU A 79 -2.23 -2.61 -0.50
C LEU A 79 -0.78 -2.18 -0.36
N HIS A 80 -0.31 -1.33 -1.27
CA HIS A 80 0.97 -0.66 -1.20
C HIS A 80 0.80 0.83 -0.93
N LEU A 81 1.42 1.33 0.13
CA LEU A 81 1.55 2.74 0.43
C LEU A 81 2.96 3.20 0.03
N VAL A 82 3.06 3.99 -1.03
CA VAL A 82 4.35 4.38 -1.61
C VAL A 82 4.77 5.76 -1.13
N HIS A 83 6.00 5.83 -0.64
CA HIS A 83 6.60 7.04 -0.09
C HIS A 83 7.95 7.34 -0.72
N ASP A 84 8.33 8.62 -0.78
CA ASP A 84 9.69 9.04 -1.15
C ASP A 84 10.25 10.13 -0.23
N ASP A 85 11.57 10.29 -0.22
CA ASP A 85 12.26 11.34 0.54
C ASP A 85 12.56 12.61 -0.26
N GLY A 86 12.13 12.68 -1.52
CA GLY A 86 12.49 13.75 -2.45
C GLY A 86 13.90 13.67 -3.08
N ASN A 87 14.72 12.69 -2.68
CA ASN A 87 16.07 12.43 -3.22
C ASN A 87 16.16 11.02 -3.83
N SER A 88 15.09 10.59 -4.50
CA SER A 88 14.99 9.29 -5.18
C SER A 88 15.07 8.06 -4.27
N ASN A 89 14.98 8.19 -2.95
CA ASN A 89 14.84 7.03 -2.07
C ASN A 89 13.37 6.74 -1.80
N THR A 90 12.98 5.48 -1.95
CA THR A 90 11.59 5.03 -1.83
C THR A 90 11.42 4.09 -0.65
N ALA A 91 10.31 4.25 0.06
CA ALA A 91 9.83 3.31 1.05
C ALA A 91 8.41 2.86 0.71
N VAL A 92 8.15 1.57 0.76
CA VAL A 92 6.82 0.99 0.53
C VAL A 92 6.36 0.25 1.78
N ILE A 93 5.11 0.51 2.17
CA ILE A 93 4.44 -0.24 3.22
C ILE A 93 3.38 -1.12 2.57
N GLY A 94 3.43 -2.43 2.84
CA GLY A 94 2.50 -3.44 2.36
C GLY A 94 1.53 -3.90 3.45
N ASN A 95 0.23 -3.91 3.15
CA ASN A 95 -0.80 -4.52 3.98
C ASN A 95 -1.46 -5.66 3.22
N LEU A 96 -1.45 -6.86 3.81
CA LEU A 96 -2.09 -8.06 3.23
C LEU A 96 -3.56 -8.11 3.64
N TYR A 97 -4.41 -8.61 2.75
CA TYR A 97 -5.85 -8.76 3.01
C TYR A 97 -6.34 -10.15 2.63
N GLN A 98 -7.31 -10.66 3.38
CA GLN A 98 -8.11 -11.83 3.00
C GLN A 98 -9.60 -11.50 2.96
N ILE A 99 -10.38 -12.29 2.23
CA ILE A 99 -11.83 -12.11 2.15
C ILE A 99 -12.46 -12.24 3.55
N GLY A 100 -13.34 -11.30 3.89
CA GLY A 100 -14.06 -11.23 5.15
C GLY A 100 -14.92 -9.97 5.24
N ASN A 101 -14.99 -9.38 6.45
CA ASN A 101 -15.69 -8.13 6.67
C ASN A 101 -15.02 -6.98 5.89
N PRO A 102 -15.80 -6.04 5.36
CA PRO A 102 -15.26 -4.96 4.56
C PRO A 102 -14.40 -4.00 5.40
N ASP A 103 -13.23 -3.66 4.87
CA ASP A 103 -12.42 -2.55 5.38
C ASP A 103 -13.15 -1.21 5.13
N PRO A 104 -13.35 -0.36 6.15
CA PRO A 104 -14.05 0.92 6.00
C PRO A 104 -13.42 1.86 4.96
N PHE A 105 -12.09 1.82 4.81
CA PHE A 105 -11.38 2.62 3.81
C PHE A 105 -11.75 2.18 2.40
N LEU A 106 -11.79 0.86 2.15
CA LEU A 106 -12.20 0.32 0.86
C LEU A 106 -13.67 0.62 0.53
N LEU A 107 -14.56 0.57 1.53
CA LEU A 107 -15.96 0.93 1.34
C LEU A 107 -16.13 2.39 0.93
N MET A 108 -15.35 3.30 1.52
CA MET A 108 -15.35 4.71 1.13
C MET A 108 -14.93 4.89 -0.34
N LEU A 109 -13.96 4.10 -0.81
CA LEU A 109 -13.44 4.16 -2.18
C LEU A 109 -14.34 3.49 -3.22
N GLU A 110 -15.25 2.59 -2.82
CA GLU A 110 -16.08 1.79 -3.74
C GLU A 110 -16.82 2.60 -4.81
N PRO A 111 -17.51 3.72 -4.50
CA PRO A 111 -18.26 4.46 -5.51
C PRO A 111 -17.34 5.04 -6.59
N PHE A 112 -16.08 5.35 -6.24
CA PHE A 112 -15.08 5.88 -7.16
C PHE A 112 -14.49 4.76 -8.03
N ILE A 113 -14.17 3.62 -7.42
CA ILE A 113 -13.70 2.42 -8.11
C ILE A 113 -14.68 2.04 -9.23
N ARG A 114 -15.99 2.01 -8.95
CA ARG A 114 -17.01 1.71 -9.96
C ARG A 114 -17.05 2.70 -11.12
N ARG A 115 -16.75 3.98 -10.89
CA ARG A 115 -16.76 5.00 -11.95
C ARG A 115 -15.56 4.91 -12.88
N ILE A 116 -14.44 4.37 -12.40
CA ILE A 116 -13.21 4.26 -13.19
C ILE A 116 -12.94 2.84 -13.72
N ALA A 117 -13.72 1.84 -13.30
CA ALA A 117 -13.51 0.43 -13.63
C ALA A 117 -13.37 0.18 -15.14
N ASP A 118 -14.24 0.80 -15.95
CA ASP A 118 -14.26 0.67 -17.41
C ASP A 118 -13.44 1.74 -18.14
N THR A 119 -12.66 2.54 -17.40
CA THR A 119 -11.79 3.58 -17.96
C THR A 119 -10.34 3.21 -17.74
N LYS A 120 -9.46 3.65 -18.63
CA LYS A 120 -8.01 3.49 -18.48
C LYS A 120 -7.34 4.84 -18.54
N ASP A 121 -6.37 5.06 -17.65
CA ASP A 121 -5.53 6.26 -17.54
C ASP A 121 -6.31 7.56 -17.35
N LYS A 122 -7.58 7.46 -16.95
CA LYS A 122 -8.42 8.60 -16.59
C LYS A 122 -8.32 8.87 -15.09
N SER A 123 -7.99 10.11 -14.76
CA SER A 123 -7.97 10.59 -13.38
C SER A 123 -9.35 11.09 -12.97
N GLU A 124 -9.89 10.53 -11.90
CA GLU A 124 -11.14 10.93 -11.26
C GLU A 124 -10.81 11.58 -9.91
N PRO A 125 -11.12 12.87 -9.69
CA PRO A 125 -10.99 13.48 -8.36
C PRO A 125 -11.90 12.78 -7.35
N ILE A 126 -11.35 12.44 -6.19
CA ILE A 126 -12.10 11.76 -5.11
C ILE A 126 -12.23 12.60 -3.85
N GLY A 127 -11.78 13.85 -3.91
CA GLY A 127 -11.81 14.80 -2.79
C GLY A 127 -10.74 14.51 -1.75
N VAL A 128 -10.99 14.98 -0.52
CA VAL A 128 -10.10 14.77 0.62
C VAL A 128 -10.16 13.32 1.10
N VAL A 129 -9.02 12.65 1.10
CA VAL A 129 -8.84 11.30 1.62
C VAL A 129 -7.96 11.35 2.86
N ASP A 130 -8.36 10.67 3.93
CA ASP A 130 -7.54 10.47 5.13
C ASP A 130 -6.74 9.16 5.05
N PRO A 131 -5.40 9.21 4.83
CA PRO A 131 -4.58 8.01 4.76
C PRO A 131 -4.38 7.31 6.10
N GLN A 132 -4.78 7.91 7.22
CA GLN A 132 -4.76 7.24 8.53
C GLN A 132 -5.63 5.98 8.53
N LEU A 133 -6.67 5.94 7.71
CA LEU A 133 -7.57 4.78 7.57
C LEU A 133 -6.91 3.60 6.84
N ALA A 134 -5.86 3.86 6.06
CA ALA A 134 -5.13 2.85 5.29
C ALA A 134 -3.94 2.22 6.05
N LYS A 135 -3.57 2.75 7.23
CA LYS A 135 -2.42 2.25 7.98
C LYS A 135 -2.73 0.93 8.68
N SER A 136 -1.71 0.09 8.85
CA SER A 136 -1.81 -1.03 9.78
C SER A 136 -1.66 -0.53 11.22
N PRO A 137 -2.53 -0.95 12.16
CA PRO A 137 -2.40 -0.63 13.57
C PRO A 137 -1.42 -1.57 14.31
N ASP A 138 -0.74 -2.48 13.61
CA ASP A 138 0.15 -3.47 14.21
C ASP A 138 1.57 -2.91 14.42
N ALA A 139 2.35 -3.57 15.28
CA ALA A 139 3.78 -3.31 15.48
C ALA A 139 4.66 -4.42 14.89
N VAL A 140 4.07 -5.51 14.38
CA VAL A 140 4.80 -6.67 13.86
C VAL A 140 4.82 -6.66 12.33
N TYR A 141 6.01 -6.55 11.75
CA TYR A 141 6.21 -6.47 10.31
C TYR A 141 7.53 -7.09 9.85
N TYR A 142 7.57 -7.45 8.57
CA TYR A 142 8.79 -7.82 7.87
C TYR A 142 9.45 -6.57 7.29
N ARG A 143 10.79 -6.50 7.30
CA ARG A 143 11.55 -5.39 6.72
C ARG A 143 12.68 -5.92 5.85
N TYR A 144 12.77 -5.42 4.63
CA TYR A 144 13.87 -5.79 3.72
C TYR A 144 14.13 -4.70 2.67
N MET A 145 15.29 -4.78 2.01
CA MET A 145 15.60 -3.97 0.82
C MET A 145 15.20 -4.73 -0.44
N GLY A 146 14.41 -4.11 -1.30
CA GLY A 146 13.85 -4.73 -2.50
C GLY A 146 13.80 -3.77 -3.70
N SER A 147 12.80 -3.97 -4.55
CA SER A 147 12.52 -3.13 -5.71
C SER A 147 11.05 -2.67 -5.75
N LEU A 148 10.72 -1.79 -6.69
CA LEU A 148 9.33 -1.66 -7.13
C LEU A 148 8.89 -2.98 -7.78
N THR A 149 7.60 -3.31 -7.64
CA THR A 149 7.01 -4.52 -8.24
C THR A 149 6.42 -4.27 -9.64
N THR A 150 6.39 -2.99 -10.05
CA THR A 150 6.01 -2.56 -11.39
C THR A 150 7.22 -1.96 -12.14
N PRO A 151 7.24 -2.04 -13.49
CA PRO A 151 8.31 -1.45 -14.30
C PRO A 151 8.57 0.03 -13.96
N PRO A 152 9.84 0.46 -13.88
CA PRO A 152 11.04 -0.24 -14.33
C PRO A 152 11.69 -1.16 -13.28
N CYS A 153 10.96 -1.57 -12.24
CA CYS A 153 11.43 -2.49 -11.19
C CYS A 153 12.69 -1.97 -10.47
N THR A 154 12.75 -0.66 -10.25
CA THR A 154 13.87 0.03 -9.61
C THR A 154 14.18 -0.56 -8.26
N GLU A 155 15.44 -0.92 -8.02
CA GLU A 155 15.93 -1.44 -6.74
C GLU A 155 16.20 -0.33 -5.71
N GLY A 156 16.53 -0.70 -4.48
CA GLY A 156 16.85 0.24 -3.40
C GLY A 156 15.62 0.69 -2.62
N VAL A 157 14.51 -0.04 -2.72
CA VAL A 157 13.25 0.25 -2.04
C VAL A 157 13.26 -0.36 -0.64
N ILE A 158 12.96 0.43 0.39
CA ILE A 158 12.74 -0.08 1.74
C ILE A 158 11.32 -0.63 1.83
N TRP A 159 11.17 -1.94 1.99
CA TRP A 159 9.88 -2.59 2.16
C TRP A 159 9.54 -2.83 3.63
N THR A 160 8.32 -2.49 4.02
CA THR A 160 7.74 -2.89 5.31
C THR A 160 6.41 -3.58 5.07
N VAL A 161 6.31 -4.89 5.32
CA VAL A 161 5.05 -5.62 5.12
C VAL A 161 4.52 -6.09 6.46
N PHE A 162 3.31 -5.67 6.83
CA PHE A 162 2.72 -6.03 8.11
C PHE A 162 2.30 -7.50 8.15
N LYS A 163 2.52 -8.15 9.30
CA LYS A 163 2.10 -9.53 9.51
C LYS A 163 0.58 -9.65 9.69
N ARG A 164 -0.05 -8.64 10.29
CA ARG A 164 -1.52 -8.57 10.39
C ARG A 164 -2.15 -8.58 9.00
N VAL A 165 -3.10 -9.47 8.83
CA VAL A 165 -3.91 -9.59 7.62
C VAL A 165 -5.21 -8.83 7.86
N GLY A 166 -5.45 -7.79 7.07
CA GLY A 166 -6.72 -7.08 7.01
C GLY A 166 -7.82 -7.94 6.39
N LEU A 167 -9.05 -7.44 6.46
CA LEU A 167 -10.21 -8.09 5.83
C LEU A 167 -10.70 -7.22 4.68
N THR A 168 -11.06 -7.83 3.57
CA THR A 168 -11.65 -7.15 2.41
C THR A 168 -12.91 -7.87 1.95
N PHE A 169 -13.76 -7.19 1.21
CA PHE A 169 -14.96 -7.80 0.65
C PHE A 169 -14.69 -8.40 -0.73
N HIS A 170 -15.31 -9.54 -1.05
CA HIS A 170 -15.10 -10.26 -2.32
C HIS A 170 -15.23 -9.38 -3.57
N LYS A 171 -16.11 -8.37 -3.56
CA LYS A 171 -16.36 -7.44 -4.68
C LYS A 171 -15.15 -6.58 -5.05
N PHE A 172 -14.16 -6.43 -4.18
CA PHE A 172 -12.92 -5.69 -4.46
C PHE A 172 -11.84 -6.55 -5.11
N ILE A 173 -12.08 -7.87 -5.23
CA ILE A 173 -11.11 -8.84 -5.75
C ILE A 173 -11.55 -9.39 -7.12
N SER A 174 -12.85 -9.39 -7.41
CA SER A 174 -13.39 -9.83 -8.70
C SER A 174 -13.27 -8.76 -9.77
N ARG A 175 -12.60 -9.10 -10.89
CA ARG A 175 -12.64 -8.36 -12.16
C ARG A 175 -14.06 -8.31 -12.71
#